data_AF-A0A7C2UVH9-F1
#
_entry.id   AF-A0A7C2UVH9-F1
#
_cell.length_a   1.000
_cell.length_b   1.000
_cell.length_c   1.000
_cell.angle_alpha   90.00
_cell.angle_beta   90.00
_cell.angle_gamma   90.00
#
_symmetry.space_group_name_H-M   'P 1'
#
loop_
_entity.id
_entity.type
_entity.pdbx_description
1 polymer ?
#
loop_
_entity_poly.entity_id
_entity_poly.type
_entity_poly.pdbx_seq_one_letter_code
_entity_poly.pdbx_strand_id
1 'polypeptide(L)'
;MDESTRYVEVLFRNYYRNSFNPPGIPRIESREVAYQPFHSQSMVRHLGFRDWGGLRGFIADKVPRNLYLSSAYFRNPAASEMDAKGWLGADLVFDIDGDHLPTENCRGVELVTIECLNDALTEVRRLIDVLMYEFGIDEKYLRVTFSGHRGFHVHVEGPEEVISLTQDERRMITDYLTGKVDPTRQILVNRGDRSLLITVPQGVDANQLHRLYGSVGRLINAASRYGKVTAGLIKSKAGELASDLAIHIDEVVTIDTNRLMRMPNSLHGKTGLSAVELSLRDLDSGIEGVLGKAIAFRRGNPRIRLTQKLPISKVLGEAMHVKEPGDVESVPIHVAVYLILMGIAQLAE
;
A
#
# COMPACT_ATOMS: atom_id res chain seq x y z
N MET A 1 -12.25 6.07 28.12
CA MET A 1 -11.09 6.42 27.28
C MET A 1 -10.07 7.06 28.20
N ASP A 2 -8.85 6.55 28.22
CA ASP A 2 -7.77 7.10 29.06
C ASP A 2 -7.28 8.45 28.52
N GLU A 3 -6.52 9.17 29.33
CA GLU A 3 -5.97 10.49 29.03
C GLU A 3 -5.09 10.49 27.78
N SER A 4 -4.27 9.44 27.58
CA SER A 4 -3.36 9.33 26.43
C SER A 4 -4.14 9.22 25.14
N THR A 5 -5.18 8.39 25.10
CA THR A 5 -6.03 8.29 23.92
C THR A 5 -6.77 9.61 23.65
N ARG A 6 -7.25 10.31 24.70
CA ARG A 6 -7.92 11.61 24.55
C ARG A 6 -6.99 12.68 23.98
N TYR A 7 -5.72 12.67 24.42
CA TYR A 7 -4.68 13.52 23.86
C TYR A 7 -4.50 13.27 22.35
N VAL A 8 -4.40 12.00 21.94
CA VAL A 8 -4.28 11.63 20.52
C VAL A 8 -5.52 12.06 19.72
N GLU A 9 -6.72 11.89 20.25
CA GLU A 9 -7.96 12.33 19.59
C GLU A 9 -7.98 13.85 19.33
N VAL A 10 -7.49 14.66 20.28
CA VAL A 10 -7.37 16.11 20.11
C VAL A 10 -6.40 16.45 18.97
N LEU A 11 -5.29 15.73 18.84
CA LEU A 11 -4.34 15.90 17.74
C LEU A 11 -4.97 15.52 16.39
N PHE A 12 -5.71 14.41 16.33
CA PHE A 12 -6.43 14.00 15.13
C PHE A 12 -7.48 15.04 14.73
N ARG A 13 -8.24 15.58 15.70
CA ARG A 13 -9.21 16.65 15.45
C ARG A 13 -8.55 17.88 14.85
N ASN A 14 -7.39 18.28 15.37
CA ASN A 14 -6.62 19.40 14.85
C ASN A 14 -6.17 19.14 13.40
N TYR A 15 -5.64 17.93 13.13
CA TYR A 15 -5.24 17.54 11.78
C TYR A 15 -6.41 17.59 10.78
N TYR A 16 -7.55 16.98 11.09
CA TYR A 16 -8.69 16.96 10.17
C TYR A 16 -9.32 18.33 9.93
N ARG A 17 -9.19 19.26 10.88
CA ARG A 17 -9.68 20.63 10.73
C ARG A 17 -8.76 21.51 9.88
N ASN A 18 -7.45 21.35 10.03
CA ASN A 18 -6.48 22.34 9.55
C ASN A 18 -5.54 21.83 8.47
N SER A 19 -5.32 20.51 8.38
CA SER A 19 -4.28 19.92 7.53
C SER A 19 -4.80 18.90 6.54
N PHE A 20 -5.96 18.29 6.78
CA PHE A 20 -6.52 17.28 5.89
C PHE A 20 -6.90 17.91 4.53
N ASN A 21 -6.18 17.48 3.49
CA ASN A 21 -6.42 17.89 2.13
C ASN A 21 -6.20 16.70 1.19
N PRO A 22 -7.27 15.99 0.79
CA PRO A 22 -7.14 14.81 -0.05
C PRO A 22 -6.77 15.24 -1.48
N PRO A 23 -5.82 14.55 -2.13
CA PRO A 23 -5.23 14.93 -3.41
C PRO A 23 -6.14 14.54 -4.59
N GLY A 24 -7.10 15.39 -4.94
CA GLY A 24 -7.77 15.34 -6.25
C GLY A 24 -8.38 13.98 -6.63
N ILE A 25 -8.81 13.19 -5.64
CA ILE A 25 -9.39 11.86 -5.90
C ILE A 25 -10.70 12.05 -6.68
N PRO A 26 -10.87 11.41 -7.83
CA PRO A 26 -12.01 11.63 -8.71
C PRO A 26 -13.28 10.94 -8.17
N ARG A 27 -14.43 11.45 -8.63
CA ARG A 27 -15.76 10.81 -8.47
C ARG A 27 -16.16 10.56 -7.01
N ILE A 28 -15.87 11.50 -6.10
CA ILE A 28 -16.23 11.35 -4.68
C ILE A 28 -17.74 11.13 -4.48
N GLU A 29 -18.55 11.72 -5.35
CA GLU A 29 -20.01 11.59 -5.43
C GLU A 29 -20.50 10.18 -5.74
N SER A 30 -19.64 9.35 -6.34
CA SER A 30 -19.95 7.98 -6.70
C SER A 30 -19.31 6.97 -5.74
N ARG A 31 -18.65 7.39 -4.67
CA ARG A 31 -17.92 6.47 -3.78
C ARG A 31 -18.57 6.39 -2.40
N GLU A 32 -18.57 5.18 -1.84
CA GLU A 32 -18.89 4.98 -0.43
C GLU A 32 -17.72 5.46 0.42
N VAL A 33 -18.03 6.23 1.45
CA VAL A 33 -17.12 6.58 2.53
C VAL A 33 -17.51 5.78 3.77
N ALA A 34 -16.51 5.34 4.51
CA ALA A 34 -16.68 4.73 5.81
C ALA A 34 -15.67 5.31 6.79
N TYR A 35 -16.00 5.32 8.07
CA TYR A 35 -15.06 5.74 9.10
C TYR A 35 -15.22 4.93 10.38
N GLN A 36 -14.12 4.82 11.12
CA GLN A 36 -14.10 4.27 12.47
C GLN A 36 -13.91 5.42 13.46
N PRO A 37 -14.80 5.61 14.45
CA PRO A 37 -14.59 6.59 15.51
C PRO A 37 -13.58 6.08 16.54
N PHE A 38 -13.06 6.96 17.40
CA PHE A 38 -12.16 6.57 18.49
C PHE A 38 -12.81 5.67 19.54
N HIS A 39 -14.13 5.82 19.74
CA HIS A 39 -14.88 5.17 20.82
C HIS A 39 -15.61 3.89 20.38
N SER A 40 -15.37 3.39 19.17
CA SER A 40 -15.96 2.14 18.70
C SER A 40 -14.96 1.34 17.88
N GLN A 41 -15.03 0.02 18.01
CA GLN A 41 -14.32 -0.90 17.11
C GLN A 41 -15.06 -1.07 15.79
N SER A 42 -16.37 -0.81 15.75
CA SER A 42 -17.17 -0.90 14.54
C SER A 42 -16.99 0.33 13.65
N MET A 43 -17.00 0.11 12.34
CA MET A 43 -17.03 1.19 11.35
C MET A 43 -18.46 1.63 11.08
N VAL A 44 -18.64 2.93 10.84
CA VAL A 44 -19.85 3.48 10.24
C VAL A 44 -19.64 3.50 8.73
N ARG A 45 -20.57 2.90 8.00
CA ARG A 45 -20.52 2.66 6.54
C ARG A 45 -21.69 3.31 5.82
N HIS A 46 -21.73 3.16 4.49
CA HIS A 46 -22.81 3.65 3.64
C HIS A 46 -22.98 5.17 3.69
N LEU A 47 -21.85 5.89 3.78
CA LEU A 47 -21.85 7.35 3.68
C LEU A 47 -21.56 7.74 2.23
N GLY A 48 -22.34 8.67 1.70
CA GLY A 48 -22.13 9.27 0.37
C GLY A 48 -22.04 10.78 0.50
N PHE A 49 -21.17 11.40 -0.29
CA PHE A 49 -20.93 12.85 -0.25
C PHE A 49 -20.99 13.41 -1.66
N ARG A 50 -21.70 14.51 -1.87
CA ARG A 50 -21.81 15.15 -3.20
C ARG A 50 -20.49 15.78 -3.67
N ASP A 51 -19.66 16.20 -2.72
CA ASP A 51 -18.40 16.89 -2.99
C ASP A 51 -17.45 16.77 -1.79
N TRP A 52 -16.22 17.24 -1.99
CA TRP A 52 -15.19 17.30 -0.96
C TRP A 52 -15.51 18.25 0.19
N GLY A 53 -16.30 19.30 -0.03
CA GLY A 53 -16.67 20.25 1.01
C GLY A 53 -17.53 19.59 2.09
N GLY A 54 -18.55 18.82 1.66
CA GLY A 54 -19.41 18.04 2.54
C GLY A 54 -18.62 17.01 3.36
N LEU A 55 -17.71 16.28 2.71
CA LEU A 55 -16.85 15.32 3.41
C LEU A 55 -15.92 15.99 4.42
N ARG A 56 -15.26 17.10 4.06
CA ARG A 56 -14.39 17.85 4.97
C ARG A 56 -15.13 18.36 6.20
N GLY A 57 -16.32 18.93 6.00
CA GLY A 57 -17.18 19.36 7.11
C GLY A 57 -17.56 18.20 8.03
N PHE A 58 -17.89 17.05 7.45
CA PHE A 58 -18.24 15.84 8.20
C PHE A 58 -17.07 15.32 9.07
N ILE A 59 -15.87 15.16 8.50
CA ILE A 59 -14.74 14.59 9.26
C ILE A 59 -14.15 15.56 10.28
N ALA A 60 -14.28 16.88 10.05
CA ALA A 60 -13.87 17.91 11.00
C ALA A 60 -14.75 17.92 12.27
N ASP A 61 -16.00 17.44 12.15
CA ASP A 61 -16.93 17.19 13.25
C ASP A 61 -16.70 15.81 13.88
N LYS A 62 -16.68 14.73 13.08
CA LYS A 62 -16.66 13.35 13.58
C LYS A 62 -15.31 12.85 14.08
N VAL A 63 -14.20 13.42 13.62
CA VAL A 63 -12.82 13.05 13.99
C VAL A 63 -12.57 11.53 13.84
N PRO A 64 -12.42 11.03 12.61
CA PRO A 64 -12.24 9.61 12.37
C PRO A 64 -10.89 9.11 12.89
N ARG A 65 -10.89 7.99 13.63
CA ARG A 65 -9.69 7.22 13.94
C ARG A 65 -9.14 6.55 12.69
N ASN A 66 -10.02 6.06 11.83
CA ASN A 66 -9.69 5.58 10.49
C ASN A 66 -10.75 6.09 9.50
N LEU A 67 -10.33 6.43 8.29
CA LEU A 67 -11.19 6.91 7.21
C LEU A 67 -10.91 6.12 5.94
N TYR A 68 -11.98 5.71 5.28
CA TYR A 68 -11.95 4.82 4.13
C TYR A 68 -12.82 5.34 3.00
N LEU A 69 -12.48 4.90 1.80
CA LEU A 69 -13.16 5.19 0.55
C LEU A 69 -13.26 3.89 -0.26
N SER A 70 -14.41 3.62 -0.88
CA SER A 70 -14.54 2.45 -1.74
C SER A 70 -13.66 2.56 -2.97
N SER A 71 -13.03 1.46 -3.38
CA SER A 71 -12.45 1.31 -4.73
C SER A 71 -13.56 1.32 -5.80
N ALA A 72 -14.76 0.87 -5.43
CA ALA A 72 -15.94 0.84 -6.26
C ALA A 72 -16.59 2.22 -6.46
N TYR A 73 -17.25 2.34 -7.61
CA TYR A 73 -18.14 3.42 -7.98
C TYR A 73 -19.59 2.93 -7.98
N PHE A 74 -20.49 3.75 -7.47
CA PHE A 74 -21.91 3.45 -7.28
C PHE A 74 -22.76 4.62 -7.74
N ARG A 75 -23.95 4.32 -8.26
CA ARG A 75 -24.97 5.35 -8.54
C ARG A 75 -25.55 5.93 -7.24
N ASN A 76 -25.68 5.10 -6.20
CA ASN A 76 -26.16 5.49 -4.88
C ASN A 76 -25.22 4.94 -3.78
N PRO A 77 -24.08 5.59 -3.51
CA PRO A 77 -23.08 5.06 -2.57
C PRO A 77 -23.58 4.94 -1.12
N ALA A 78 -24.63 5.69 -0.76
CA ALA A 78 -25.21 5.70 0.57
C ALA A 78 -26.27 4.62 0.82
N ALA A 79 -26.64 3.82 -0.20
CA ALA A 79 -27.55 2.70 0.02
C ALA A 79 -26.92 1.63 0.92
N SER A 80 -27.71 1.02 1.79
CA SER A 80 -27.27 -0.09 2.65
C SER A 80 -27.13 -1.40 1.87
N GLU A 81 -28.07 -1.68 0.97
CA GLU A 81 -28.10 -2.88 0.14
C GLU A 81 -27.26 -2.73 -1.13
N MET A 82 -26.45 -3.74 -1.47
CA MET A 82 -25.54 -3.70 -2.61
C MET A 82 -26.26 -3.52 -3.95
N ASP A 83 -27.37 -4.22 -4.16
CA ASP A 83 -28.17 -4.09 -5.40
C ASP A 83 -28.73 -2.67 -5.56
N ALA A 84 -29.11 -2.04 -4.44
CA ALA A 84 -29.63 -0.68 -4.42
C ALA A 84 -28.54 0.39 -4.65
N LYS A 85 -27.25 0.05 -4.47
CA LYS A 85 -26.15 0.97 -4.77
C LYS A 85 -25.98 1.20 -6.27
N GLY A 86 -26.27 0.21 -7.10
CA GLY A 86 -26.05 0.24 -8.54
C GLY A 86 -24.56 0.41 -8.88
N TRP A 87 -23.79 -0.69 -8.82
CA TRP A 87 -22.36 -0.73 -9.13
C TRP A 87 -22.06 -0.25 -10.55
N LEU A 88 -21.04 0.59 -10.71
CA LEU A 88 -20.65 1.21 -11.98
C LEU A 88 -19.26 0.78 -12.46
N GLY A 89 -18.45 0.19 -11.58
CA GLY A 89 -17.04 -0.08 -11.83
C GLY A 89 -16.23 -0.06 -10.53
N ALA A 90 -14.94 -0.43 -10.60
CA ALA A 90 -14.04 -0.27 -9.47
C ALA A 90 -12.59 -0.07 -9.92
N ASP A 91 -11.83 0.74 -9.18
CA ASP A 91 -10.38 0.81 -9.36
C ASP A 91 -9.76 -0.60 -9.25
N LEU A 92 -8.71 -0.86 -10.03
CA LEU A 92 -7.87 -2.03 -9.79
C LEU A 92 -6.85 -1.67 -8.71
N VAL A 93 -6.97 -2.31 -7.55
CA VAL A 93 -6.19 -1.94 -6.36
C VAL A 93 -5.30 -3.09 -5.96
N PHE A 94 -4.05 -2.78 -5.66
CA PHE A 94 -3.08 -3.72 -5.12
C PHE A 94 -2.64 -3.25 -3.75
N ASP A 95 -2.64 -4.15 -2.77
CA ASP A 95 -2.16 -3.90 -1.42
C ASP A 95 -0.86 -4.69 -1.18
N ILE A 96 0.19 -3.95 -0.86
CA ILE A 96 1.51 -4.50 -0.51
C ILE A 96 1.70 -4.22 0.97
N ASP A 97 1.40 -5.22 1.80
CA ASP A 97 1.62 -5.19 3.24
C ASP A 97 2.86 -6.03 3.57
N GLY A 98 3.68 -5.55 4.51
CA GLY A 98 4.81 -6.29 5.05
C GLY A 98 4.46 -7.70 5.52
N ASP A 99 3.24 -7.94 6.00
CA ASP A 99 2.80 -9.29 6.41
C ASP A 99 2.75 -10.29 5.24
N HIS A 100 2.63 -9.81 3.99
CA HIS A 100 2.61 -10.63 2.77
C HIS A 100 3.99 -10.78 2.13
N LEU A 101 5.00 -10.04 2.62
CA LEU A 101 6.35 -10.10 2.07
C LEU A 101 7.15 -11.26 2.69
N PRO A 102 7.73 -12.17 1.89
CA PRO A 102 8.47 -13.32 2.40
C PRO A 102 9.89 -12.96 2.87
N THR A 103 10.12 -11.74 3.35
CA THR A 103 11.43 -11.26 3.79
C THR A 103 11.62 -11.37 5.29
N GLU A 104 12.87 -11.53 5.73
CA GLU A 104 13.19 -11.58 7.17
C GLU A 104 12.92 -10.26 7.88
N ASN A 105 13.02 -9.13 7.16
CA ASN A 105 12.78 -7.81 7.73
C ASN A 105 11.31 -7.55 8.09
N CYS A 106 10.37 -8.24 7.44
CA CYS A 106 8.94 -8.07 7.67
C CYS A 106 8.29 -9.19 8.49
N ARG A 107 8.86 -10.41 8.46
CA ARG A 107 8.24 -11.59 9.07
C ARG A 107 8.10 -11.43 10.59
N GLY A 108 6.85 -11.41 11.07
CA GLY A 108 6.54 -11.36 12.51
C GLY A 108 6.83 -10.01 13.17
N VAL A 109 7.01 -8.95 12.38
CA VAL A 109 7.33 -7.62 12.89
C VAL A 109 6.05 -6.82 13.11
N GLU A 110 5.64 -6.59 14.36
CA GLU A 110 4.42 -5.83 14.67
C GLU A 110 4.59 -4.31 14.51
N LEU A 111 5.83 -3.82 14.66
CA LEU A 111 6.15 -2.39 14.59
C LEU A 111 6.52 -1.95 13.17
N VAL A 112 6.31 -0.67 12.88
CA VAL A 112 6.80 -0.07 11.63
C VAL A 112 8.31 0.07 11.71
N THR A 113 9.04 -0.69 10.89
CA THR A 113 10.50 -0.64 10.75
C THR A 113 10.90 -0.10 9.38
N ILE A 114 12.08 0.53 9.32
CA ILE A 114 12.63 1.11 8.08
C ILE A 114 12.95 0.00 7.08
N GLU A 115 13.43 -1.13 7.58
CA GLU A 115 13.86 -2.29 6.82
C GLU A 115 12.66 -2.94 6.12
N CYS A 116 11.57 -3.23 6.85
CA CYS A 116 10.39 -3.82 6.24
C CYS A 116 9.74 -2.88 5.22
N LEU A 117 9.69 -1.58 5.53
CA LEU A 117 9.14 -0.61 4.60
C LEU A 117 9.99 -0.45 3.32
N ASN A 118 11.32 -0.64 3.40
CA ASN A 118 12.18 -0.67 2.21
C ASN A 118 11.90 -1.89 1.33
N ASP A 119 11.64 -3.05 1.93
CA ASP A 119 11.23 -4.25 1.19
C ASP A 119 9.88 -4.02 0.49
N ALA A 120 8.91 -3.44 1.20
CA ALA A 120 7.61 -3.07 0.63
C ALA A 120 7.74 -2.04 -0.51
N LEU A 121 8.59 -1.03 -0.36
CA LEU A 121 8.85 -0.04 -1.40
C LEU A 121 9.51 -0.67 -2.64
N THR A 122 10.40 -1.65 -2.44
CA THR A 122 11.00 -2.42 -3.54
C THR A 122 9.93 -3.21 -4.29
N GLU A 123 9.00 -3.82 -3.57
CA GLU A 123 7.90 -4.57 -4.18
C GLU A 123 6.93 -3.66 -4.96
N VAL A 124 6.63 -2.47 -4.42
CA VAL A 124 5.83 -1.45 -5.12
C VAL A 124 6.47 -1.06 -6.45
N ARG A 125 7.79 -0.85 -6.50
CA ARG A 125 8.49 -0.52 -7.75
C ARG A 125 8.38 -1.66 -8.76
N ARG A 126 8.57 -2.91 -8.31
CA ARG A 126 8.41 -4.09 -9.19
C ARG A 126 6.99 -4.19 -9.74
N LEU A 127 5.97 -3.93 -8.92
CA LEU A 127 4.58 -3.91 -9.35
C LEU A 127 4.33 -2.81 -10.39
N ILE A 128 4.78 -1.58 -10.14
CA ILE A 128 4.61 -0.45 -11.06
C ILE A 128 5.26 -0.76 -12.41
N ASP A 129 6.47 -1.32 -12.41
CA ASP A 129 7.14 -1.70 -13.65
C ASP A 129 6.31 -2.71 -14.46
N VAL A 130 5.71 -3.73 -13.80
CA VAL A 130 4.85 -4.70 -14.48
C VAL A 130 3.58 -4.04 -15.03
N LEU A 131 2.94 -3.17 -14.24
CA LEU A 131 1.75 -2.43 -14.67
C LEU A 131 2.04 -1.56 -15.91
N MET A 132 3.17 -0.84 -15.92
CA MET A 132 3.52 0.06 -17.01
C MET A 132 4.01 -0.67 -18.25
N TYR A 133 4.91 -1.64 -18.11
CA TYR A 133 5.64 -2.21 -19.25
C TYR A 133 5.06 -3.54 -19.76
N GLU A 134 4.24 -4.23 -18.97
CA GLU A 134 3.60 -5.48 -19.39
C GLU A 134 2.11 -5.31 -19.61
N PHE A 135 1.43 -4.61 -18.71
CA PHE A 135 0.00 -4.32 -18.86
C PHE A 135 -0.28 -3.02 -19.63
N GLY A 136 0.75 -2.21 -19.93
CA GLY A 136 0.60 -1.00 -20.72
C GLY A 136 -0.17 0.12 -20.03
N ILE A 137 -0.21 0.12 -18.69
CA ILE A 137 -0.90 1.15 -17.91
C ILE A 137 -0.07 2.43 -17.93
N ASP A 138 -0.69 3.51 -18.41
CA ASP A 138 -0.10 4.85 -18.40
C ASP A 138 0.06 5.34 -16.94
N GLU A 139 1.20 5.97 -16.64
CA GLU A 139 1.51 6.53 -15.32
C GLU A 139 0.40 7.43 -14.78
N LYS A 140 -0.31 8.16 -15.66
CA LYS A 140 -1.41 9.06 -15.23
C LYS A 140 -2.59 8.34 -14.57
N TYR A 141 -2.73 7.04 -14.78
CA TYR A 141 -3.77 6.22 -14.15
C TYR A 141 -3.30 5.58 -12.84
N LEU A 142 -1.99 5.63 -12.55
CA LEU A 142 -1.42 5.08 -11.33
C LEU A 142 -1.50 6.10 -10.20
N ARG A 143 -2.05 5.65 -9.07
CA ARG A 143 -1.95 6.37 -7.79
C ARG A 143 -1.30 5.48 -6.76
N VAL A 144 -0.16 5.90 -6.24
CA VAL A 144 0.58 5.19 -5.20
C VAL A 144 0.36 5.90 -3.88
N THR A 145 -0.01 5.17 -2.83
CA THR A 145 -0.24 5.72 -1.50
C THR A 145 0.49 4.89 -0.47
N PHE A 146 1.28 5.52 0.40
CA PHE A 146 1.72 4.88 1.63
C PHE A 146 0.49 4.65 2.52
N SER A 147 0.29 3.44 3.05
CA SER A 147 -0.93 3.09 3.80
C SER A 147 -1.00 3.76 5.18
N GLY A 148 0.07 4.43 5.62
CA GLY A 148 0.20 4.93 6.99
C GLY A 148 0.63 3.85 7.99
N HIS A 149 0.97 2.64 7.53
CA HIS A 149 1.43 1.55 8.39
C HIS A 149 2.69 0.86 7.83
N ARG A 150 2.62 -0.44 7.51
CA ARG A 150 3.75 -1.27 7.04
C ARG A 150 3.67 -1.57 5.53
N GLY A 151 2.93 -0.76 4.78
CA GLY A 151 2.60 -1.10 3.40
C GLY A 151 2.18 0.08 2.53
N PHE A 152 1.80 -0.26 1.31
CA PHE A 152 1.43 0.69 0.27
C PHE A 152 0.24 0.16 -0.52
N HIS A 153 -0.55 1.08 -1.05
CA HIS A 153 -1.60 0.78 -2.01
C HIS A 153 -1.21 1.35 -3.37
N VAL A 154 -1.40 0.55 -4.43
CA VAL A 154 -1.30 1.02 -5.82
C VAL A 154 -2.69 0.89 -6.44
N HIS A 155 -3.25 2.02 -6.87
CA HIS A 155 -4.52 2.07 -7.57
C HIS A 155 -4.27 2.32 -9.06
N VAL A 156 -5.02 1.62 -9.89
CA VAL A 156 -5.20 1.92 -11.31
C VAL A 156 -6.62 2.48 -11.47
N GLU A 157 -6.72 3.79 -11.63
CA GLU A 157 -8.00 4.53 -11.65
C GLU A 157 -8.58 4.72 -13.06
N GLY A 158 -7.98 4.05 -14.04
CA GLY A 158 -8.36 4.02 -15.45
C GLY A 158 -7.37 3.20 -16.30
N PRO A 159 -7.63 2.99 -17.59
CA PRO A 159 -8.80 3.43 -18.35
C PRO A 159 -10.07 2.62 -18.01
N GLU A 160 -11.19 2.94 -18.64
CA GLU A 160 -12.52 2.37 -18.32
C GLU A 160 -12.54 0.84 -18.43
N GLU A 161 -11.76 0.26 -19.35
CA GLU A 161 -11.64 -1.19 -19.49
C GLU A 161 -11.12 -1.84 -18.21
N VAL A 162 -10.17 -1.21 -17.52
CA VAL A 162 -9.64 -1.67 -16.23
C VAL A 162 -10.69 -1.52 -15.12
N ILE A 163 -11.44 -0.41 -15.14
CA ILE A 163 -12.50 -0.14 -14.16
C ILE A 163 -13.63 -1.18 -14.23
N SER A 164 -13.89 -1.69 -15.43
CA SER A 164 -14.93 -2.68 -15.70
C SER A 164 -14.55 -4.13 -15.38
N LEU A 165 -13.29 -4.40 -15.01
CA LEU A 165 -12.81 -5.76 -14.77
C LEU A 165 -13.62 -6.47 -13.67
N THR A 166 -14.05 -7.68 -14.01
CA THR A 166 -14.74 -8.61 -13.11
C THR A 166 -13.78 -9.24 -12.09
N GLN A 167 -14.32 -9.90 -11.07
CA GLN A 167 -13.52 -10.60 -10.06
C GLN A 167 -12.67 -11.72 -10.68
N ASP A 168 -13.19 -12.44 -11.68
CA ASP A 168 -12.46 -13.53 -12.35
C ASP A 168 -11.30 -12.98 -13.19
N GLU A 169 -11.49 -11.86 -13.89
CA GLU A 169 -10.41 -11.21 -14.62
C GLU A 169 -9.34 -10.65 -13.70
N ARG A 170 -9.74 -10.05 -12.56
CA ARG A 170 -8.81 -9.62 -11.51
C ARG A 170 -8.02 -10.79 -10.93
N ARG A 171 -8.64 -11.96 -10.77
CA ARG A 171 -7.96 -13.19 -10.34
C ARG A 171 -6.90 -13.63 -11.36
N MET A 172 -7.18 -13.52 -12.66
CA MET A 172 -6.15 -13.81 -13.68
C MET A 172 -4.95 -12.86 -13.57
N ILE A 173 -5.19 -11.58 -13.26
CA ILE A 173 -4.12 -10.60 -13.00
C ILE A 173 -3.32 -10.99 -11.75
N THR A 174 -3.99 -11.35 -10.65
CA THR A 174 -3.29 -11.79 -9.44
C THR A 174 -2.49 -13.06 -9.67
N ASP A 175 -3.03 -14.04 -10.40
CA ASP A 175 -2.33 -15.29 -10.70
C ASP A 175 -1.10 -15.08 -11.59
N TYR A 176 -1.17 -14.10 -12.50
CA TYR A 176 -0.03 -13.65 -13.28
C TYR A 176 1.04 -12.99 -12.40
N LEU A 177 0.63 -12.01 -11.59
CA LEU A 177 1.54 -11.25 -10.72
C LEU A 177 2.23 -12.14 -9.69
N THR A 178 1.50 -13.06 -9.07
CA THR A 178 2.00 -13.96 -8.02
C THR A 178 2.77 -15.18 -8.57
N GLY A 179 2.98 -15.26 -9.89
CA GLY A 179 3.78 -16.32 -10.51
C GLY A 179 3.13 -17.70 -10.51
N LYS A 180 1.80 -17.79 -10.32
CA LYS A 180 1.05 -19.06 -10.42
C LYS A 180 0.92 -19.54 -11.85
N VAL A 181 1.02 -18.62 -12.81
CA VAL A 181 1.16 -18.94 -14.23
C VAL A 181 2.64 -19.04 -14.57
N ASP A 182 3.02 -20.09 -15.33
CA ASP A 182 4.39 -20.27 -15.80
C ASP A 182 4.80 -19.15 -16.80
N PRO A 183 5.65 -18.19 -16.38
CA PRO A 183 6.01 -17.06 -17.22
C PRO A 183 6.92 -17.47 -18.38
N THR A 184 7.55 -18.65 -18.32
CA THR A 184 8.53 -19.11 -19.32
C THR A 184 7.91 -19.40 -20.68
N ARG A 185 6.60 -19.71 -20.70
CA ARG A 185 5.83 -19.97 -21.93
C ARG A 185 5.84 -18.80 -22.91
N GLN A 186 6.07 -17.59 -22.41
CA GLN A 186 6.11 -16.38 -23.23
C GLN A 186 7.35 -16.30 -24.14
N ILE A 187 8.45 -16.98 -23.77
CA ILE A 187 9.72 -16.91 -24.52
C ILE A 187 10.18 -18.25 -25.10
N LEU A 188 9.46 -19.32 -24.80
CA LEU A 188 9.74 -20.66 -25.30
C LEU A 188 8.81 -21.00 -26.46
N VAL A 189 9.37 -21.11 -27.67
CA VAL A 189 8.67 -21.61 -28.84
C VAL A 189 8.89 -23.11 -28.94
N ASN A 190 7.83 -23.90 -28.80
CA ASN A 190 7.89 -25.35 -28.93
C ASN A 190 7.75 -25.78 -30.40
N ARG A 191 8.72 -26.56 -30.89
CA ARG A 191 8.70 -27.19 -32.23
C ARG A 191 9.04 -28.67 -32.10
N GLY A 192 8.00 -29.51 -32.08
CA GLY A 192 8.14 -30.94 -31.76
C GLY A 192 8.71 -31.11 -30.35
N ASP A 193 9.75 -31.94 -30.21
CA ASP A 193 10.43 -32.20 -28.93
C ASP A 193 11.46 -31.14 -28.52
N ARG A 194 11.63 -30.07 -29.33
CA ARG A 194 12.61 -29.00 -29.08
C ARG A 194 11.92 -27.71 -28.69
N SER A 195 12.51 -26.98 -27.74
CA SER A 195 12.11 -25.60 -27.46
C SER A 195 13.21 -24.64 -27.89
N LEU A 196 12.79 -23.54 -28.49
CA LEU A 196 13.65 -22.46 -28.97
C LEU A 196 13.34 -21.20 -28.16
N LEU A 197 14.37 -20.39 -27.91
CA LEU A 197 14.22 -19.10 -27.24
C LEU A 197 13.83 -18.03 -28.27
N ILE A 198 12.90 -17.15 -27.93
CA ILE A 198 12.70 -15.90 -28.67
C ILE A 198 14.02 -15.13 -28.64
N THR A 199 14.54 -14.76 -29.82
CA THR A 199 15.81 -14.04 -29.91
C THR A 199 15.59 -12.59 -29.53
N VAL A 200 16.33 -12.13 -28.52
CA VAL A 200 16.33 -10.72 -28.09
C VAL A 200 17.68 -10.08 -28.46
N PRO A 201 17.70 -8.83 -28.94
CA PRO A 201 18.93 -8.18 -29.38
C PRO A 201 20.01 -8.14 -28.29
N GLN A 202 21.26 -8.33 -28.69
CA GLN A 202 22.42 -8.19 -27.81
C GLN A 202 22.74 -6.71 -27.54
N GLY A 203 23.33 -6.42 -26.37
CA GLY A 203 23.81 -5.09 -26.01
C GLY A 203 22.79 -4.19 -25.29
N VAL A 204 21.65 -4.75 -24.89
CA VAL A 204 20.58 -4.03 -24.16
C VAL A 204 20.74 -4.30 -22.66
N ASP A 205 20.74 -3.27 -21.83
CA ASP A 205 20.81 -3.42 -20.37
C ASP A 205 19.48 -3.97 -19.78
N ALA A 206 19.52 -4.42 -18.53
CA ALA A 206 18.37 -4.99 -17.82
C ALA A 206 17.11 -4.10 -17.85
N ASN A 207 17.28 -2.80 -17.68
CA ASN A 207 16.17 -1.83 -17.61
C ASN A 207 15.63 -1.49 -19.00
N GLN A 208 16.50 -1.49 -20.01
CA GLN A 208 16.09 -1.34 -21.40
C GLN A 208 15.35 -2.59 -21.91
N LEU A 209 15.78 -3.80 -21.50
CA LEU A 209 15.12 -5.05 -21.87
C LEU A 209 13.66 -5.06 -21.41
N HIS A 210 13.40 -4.71 -20.15
CA HIS A 210 12.04 -4.66 -19.63
C HIS A 210 11.20 -3.63 -20.38
N ARG A 211 11.71 -2.42 -20.58
CA ARG A 211 10.97 -1.35 -21.28
C ARG A 211 10.63 -1.68 -22.73
N LEU A 212 11.49 -2.41 -23.42
CA LEU A 212 11.29 -2.74 -24.84
C LEU A 212 10.48 -4.03 -25.06
N TYR A 213 10.63 -5.01 -24.17
CA TYR A 213 10.10 -6.36 -24.36
C TYR A 213 9.15 -6.82 -23.25
N GLY A 214 8.77 -5.93 -22.33
CA GLY A 214 7.85 -6.23 -21.23
C GLY A 214 8.27 -7.49 -20.46
N SER A 215 7.33 -8.42 -20.36
CA SER A 215 7.48 -9.71 -19.68
C SER A 215 8.64 -10.57 -20.21
N VAL A 216 8.86 -10.56 -21.52
CA VAL A 216 9.98 -11.27 -22.16
C VAL A 216 11.31 -10.69 -21.67
N GLY A 217 11.41 -9.36 -21.60
CA GLY A 217 12.60 -8.67 -21.11
C GLY A 217 12.86 -8.95 -19.63
N ARG A 218 11.82 -8.86 -18.80
CA ARG A 218 11.90 -9.14 -17.35
C ARG A 218 12.36 -10.58 -17.09
N LEU A 219 11.81 -11.55 -17.82
CA LEU A 219 12.18 -12.96 -17.69
C LEU A 219 13.62 -13.24 -18.14
N ILE A 220 14.07 -12.67 -19.26
CA ILE A 220 15.45 -12.83 -19.73
C ILE A 220 16.44 -12.24 -18.73
N ASN A 221 16.11 -11.07 -18.18
CA ASN A 221 16.93 -10.44 -17.15
C ASN A 221 17.05 -11.31 -15.90
N ALA A 222 15.93 -11.85 -15.39
CA ALA A 222 15.94 -12.79 -14.27
C ALA A 222 16.78 -14.05 -14.59
N ALA A 223 16.59 -14.64 -15.78
CA ALA A 223 17.33 -15.83 -16.22
C ALA A 223 18.85 -15.63 -16.31
N SER A 224 19.29 -14.42 -16.67
CA SER A 224 20.72 -14.11 -16.79
C SER A 224 21.49 -14.26 -15.47
N ARG A 225 20.80 -14.16 -14.32
CA ARG A 225 21.39 -14.36 -12.98
C ARG A 225 21.84 -15.81 -12.76
N TYR A 226 21.24 -16.76 -13.47
CA TYR A 226 21.59 -18.19 -13.39
C TYR A 226 22.63 -18.61 -14.43
N GLY A 227 23.06 -17.70 -15.32
CA GLY A 227 24.07 -17.94 -16.34
C GLY A 227 23.61 -17.59 -17.75
N LYS A 228 24.22 -18.23 -18.75
CA LYS A 228 23.91 -17.95 -20.17
C LYS A 228 22.48 -18.35 -20.50
N VAL A 229 21.65 -17.37 -20.87
CA VAL A 229 20.24 -17.57 -21.21
C VAL A 229 20.10 -18.48 -22.44
N THR A 230 19.58 -19.68 -22.22
CA THR A 230 19.29 -20.69 -23.25
C THR A 230 17.94 -21.34 -22.96
N ALA A 231 17.29 -21.95 -23.97
CA ALA A 231 16.02 -22.64 -23.75
C ALA A 231 16.13 -23.76 -22.70
N GLY A 232 17.28 -24.44 -22.61
CA GLY A 232 17.56 -25.45 -21.59
C GLY A 232 17.61 -24.87 -20.17
N LEU A 233 18.28 -23.72 -20.00
CA LEU A 233 18.35 -23.02 -18.71
C LEU A 233 16.97 -22.55 -18.24
N ILE A 234 16.20 -21.92 -19.15
CA ILE A 234 14.85 -21.43 -18.82
C ILE A 234 13.95 -22.58 -18.35
N LYS A 235 14.00 -23.74 -19.04
CA LYS A 235 13.25 -24.93 -18.62
C LYS A 235 13.69 -25.46 -17.26
N SER A 236 15.00 -25.56 -17.03
CA SER A 236 15.51 -26.14 -15.78
C SER A 236 15.33 -25.23 -14.57
N LYS A 237 15.14 -23.92 -14.80
CA LYS A 237 14.95 -22.90 -13.76
C LYS A 237 13.56 -22.29 -13.73
N ALA A 238 12.56 -22.91 -14.37
CA ALA A 238 11.23 -22.32 -14.51
C ALA A 238 10.58 -22.02 -13.15
N GLY A 239 10.74 -22.91 -12.15
CA GLY A 239 10.21 -22.71 -10.80
C GLY A 239 10.89 -21.56 -10.06
N GLU A 240 12.22 -21.50 -10.09
CA GLU A 240 12.96 -20.40 -9.47
C GLU A 240 12.68 -19.06 -10.16
N LEU A 241 12.57 -19.05 -11.50
CA LEU A 241 12.21 -17.86 -12.27
C LEU A 241 10.79 -17.37 -11.94
N ALA A 242 9.83 -18.27 -11.77
CA ALA A 242 8.48 -17.90 -11.35
C ALA A 242 8.51 -17.23 -9.97
N SER A 243 9.27 -17.79 -9.02
CA SER A 243 9.45 -17.19 -7.68
C SER A 243 10.16 -15.84 -7.72
N ASP A 244 11.22 -15.70 -8.52
CA ASP A 244 12.00 -14.45 -8.66
C ASP A 244 11.20 -13.32 -9.30
N LEU A 245 10.23 -13.67 -10.16
CA LEU A 245 9.38 -12.73 -10.88
C LEU A 245 8.06 -12.44 -10.15
N ALA A 246 7.69 -13.25 -9.17
CA ALA A 246 6.47 -13.08 -8.41
C ALA A 246 6.46 -11.74 -7.67
N ILE A 247 5.30 -11.09 -7.72
CA ILE A 247 4.95 -9.88 -7.01
C ILE A 247 4.03 -10.28 -5.85
N HIS A 248 4.41 -9.90 -4.64
CA HIS A 248 3.74 -10.24 -3.39
C HIS A 248 2.72 -9.15 -3.05
N ILE A 249 1.44 -9.50 -3.19
CA ILE A 249 0.29 -8.64 -2.96
C ILE A 249 -0.75 -9.39 -2.13
N ASP A 250 -1.63 -8.67 -1.44
CA ASP A 250 -2.89 -9.25 -0.95
C ASP A 250 -3.85 -9.46 -2.15
N GLU A 251 -3.96 -10.72 -2.59
CA GLU A 251 -4.83 -11.09 -3.70
C GLU A 251 -6.31 -10.82 -3.42
N VAL A 252 -6.74 -10.95 -2.15
CA VAL A 252 -8.13 -10.76 -1.77
C VAL A 252 -8.55 -9.31 -1.95
N VAL A 253 -7.63 -8.38 -1.66
CA VAL A 253 -7.85 -6.95 -1.94
C VAL A 253 -8.04 -6.70 -3.43
N THR A 254 -7.20 -7.31 -4.26
CA THR A 254 -7.19 -7.07 -5.71
C THR A 254 -8.44 -7.62 -6.40
N ILE A 255 -8.89 -8.81 -5.97
CA ILE A 255 -10.05 -9.49 -6.53
C ILE A 255 -11.37 -8.80 -6.12
N ASP A 256 -11.43 -8.20 -4.92
CA ASP A 256 -12.64 -7.58 -4.38
C ASP A 256 -13.00 -6.26 -5.11
N THR A 257 -14.07 -6.29 -5.89
CA THR A 257 -14.60 -5.14 -6.63
C THR A 257 -15.37 -4.13 -5.77
N ASN A 258 -15.52 -4.36 -4.46
CA ASN A 258 -16.25 -3.49 -3.52
C ASN A 258 -15.43 -3.14 -2.27
N ARG A 259 -14.10 -3.24 -2.36
CA ARG A 259 -13.18 -3.03 -1.24
C ARG A 259 -13.24 -1.59 -0.73
N LEU A 260 -13.13 -1.43 0.59
CA LEU A 260 -12.83 -0.15 1.22
C LEU A 260 -11.32 0.00 1.38
N MET A 261 -10.76 1.05 0.78
CA MET A 261 -9.35 1.40 0.90
C MET A 261 -9.19 2.60 1.82
N ARG A 262 -8.04 2.70 2.48
CA ARG A 262 -7.74 3.88 3.30
C ARG A 262 -7.76 5.13 2.46
N MET A 263 -8.44 6.17 2.94
CA MET A 263 -8.50 7.43 2.22
C MET A 263 -7.12 8.10 2.20
N PRO A 264 -6.59 8.48 1.02
CA PRO A 264 -5.37 9.27 0.94
C PRO A 264 -5.45 10.55 1.77
N ASN A 265 -4.33 10.87 2.41
CA ASN A 265 -4.13 11.91 3.42
C ASN A 265 -5.00 11.78 4.68
N SER A 266 -5.61 10.63 4.95
CA SER A 266 -6.21 10.36 6.27
C SER A 266 -5.17 9.81 7.25
N LEU A 267 -5.43 9.94 8.55
CA LEU A 267 -4.57 9.37 9.60
C LEU A 267 -4.88 7.89 9.82
N HIS A 268 -3.83 7.10 10.04
CA HIS A 268 -3.94 5.69 10.37
C HIS A 268 -4.12 5.49 11.88
N GLY A 269 -5.22 4.85 12.27
CA GLY A 269 -5.65 4.76 13.67
C GLY A 269 -4.81 3.90 14.61
N LYS A 270 -3.80 3.18 14.09
CA LYS A 270 -2.81 2.44 14.90
C LYS A 270 -1.45 3.14 15.01
N THR A 271 -1.13 4.06 14.11
CA THR A 271 0.24 4.61 13.99
C THR A 271 0.27 6.13 14.09
N GLY A 272 -0.85 6.81 13.79
CA GLY A 272 -0.91 8.26 13.71
C GLY A 272 -0.23 8.86 12.47
N LEU A 273 0.30 8.02 11.58
CA LEU A 273 0.87 8.45 10.31
C LEU A 273 -0.24 8.74 9.29
N SER A 274 0.02 9.70 8.42
CA SER A 274 -0.85 10.02 7.28
C SER A 274 -0.63 9.02 6.15
N ALA A 275 -1.73 8.57 5.54
CA ALA A 275 -1.69 7.75 4.33
C ALA A 275 -1.38 8.62 3.11
N VAL A 276 -0.11 8.94 2.88
CA VAL A 276 0.28 9.96 1.91
C VAL A 276 0.34 9.42 0.48
N GLU A 277 -0.20 10.19 -0.46
CA GLU A 277 0.05 9.96 -1.88
C GLU A 277 1.51 10.25 -2.24
N LEU A 278 2.06 9.41 -3.11
CA LEU A 278 3.44 9.44 -3.55
C LEU A 278 3.48 9.54 -5.08
N SER A 279 4.26 10.50 -5.57
CA SER A 279 4.69 10.51 -6.97
C SER A 279 5.78 9.46 -7.20
N LEU A 280 6.03 9.08 -8.47
CA LEU A 280 7.15 8.18 -8.78
C LEU A 280 8.50 8.73 -8.27
N ARG A 281 8.69 10.05 -8.29
CA ARG A 281 9.89 10.71 -7.73
C ARG A 281 10.02 10.54 -6.22
N ASP A 282 8.90 10.44 -5.51
CA ASP A 282 8.92 10.21 -4.07
C ASP A 282 9.35 8.79 -3.75
N LEU A 283 9.00 7.83 -4.61
CA LEU A 283 9.51 6.47 -4.50
C LEU A 283 11.04 6.47 -4.64
N ASP A 284 11.61 7.29 -5.53
CA ASP A 284 13.07 7.39 -5.70
C ASP A 284 13.79 8.00 -4.49
N SER A 285 13.11 8.83 -3.70
CA SER A 285 13.68 9.46 -2.50
C SER A 285 13.93 8.50 -1.33
N GLY A 286 13.44 7.25 -1.44
CA GLY A 286 13.58 6.23 -0.41
C GLY A 286 12.61 6.40 0.76
N ILE A 287 12.64 5.46 1.69
CA ILE A 287 11.60 5.37 2.72
C ILE A 287 11.64 6.50 3.75
N GLU A 288 12.81 7.07 4.03
CA GLU A 288 12.94 8.19 4.96
C GLU A 288 12.17 9.42 4.44
N GLY A 289 12.23 9.68 3.14
CA GLY A 289 11.44 10.73 2.50
C GLY A 289 9.94 10.49 2.61
N VAL A 290 9.50 9.26 2.38
CA VAL A 290 8.10 8.83 2.53
C VAL A 290 7.61 9.03 3.96
N LEU A 291 8.37 8.56 4.96
CA LEU A 291 8.02 8.74 6.37
C LEU A 291 8.01 10.21 6.78
N GLY A 292 8.97 11.01 6.30
CA GLY A 292 8.99 12.45 6.51
C GLY A 292 7.70 13.14 6.03
N LYS A 293 7.14 12.70 4.90
CA LYS A 293 5.82 13.16 4.42
C LYS A 293 4.67 12.63 5.26
N ALA A 294 4.73 11.39 5.72
CA ALA A 294 3.68 10.73 6.49
C ALA A 294 3.54 11.25 7.93
N ILE A 295 4.59 11.85 8.50
CA ILE A 295 4.53 12.44 9.85
C ILE A 295 3.60 13.67 9.86
N ALA A 296 2.42 13.50 10.44
CA ALA A 296 1.41 14.54 10.58
C ALA A 296 1.69 15.54 11.72
N PHE A 297 2.40 15.09 12.76
CA PHE A 297 2.63 15.85 14.00
C PHE A 297 4.12 16.13 14.19
N ARG A 298 4.56 17.38 13.97
CA ARG A 298 6.00 17.74 13.94
C ARG A 298 6.48 18.59 15.12
N ARG A 299 5.61 19.02 16.02
CA ARG A 299 5.97 19.95 17.10
C ARG A 299 5.49 19.44 18.46
N GLY A 300 6.38 19.49 19.44
CA GLY A 300 6.15 19.08 20.82
C GLY A 300 6.94 17.83 21.17
N ASN A 301 7.32 17.74 22.45
CA ASN A 301 8.05 16.61 23.02
C ASN A 301 7.35 16.17 24.32
N PRO A 302 6.20 15.48 24.25
CA PRO A 302 5.54 14.97 25.44
C PRO A 302 6.38 13.90 26.14
N ARG A 303 6.21 13.78 27.46
CA ARG A 303 6.76 12.66 28.22
C ARG A 303 5.85 11.46 28.08
N ILE A 304 6.44 10.30 27.85
CA ILE A 304 5.73 9.02 27.80
C ILE A 304 6.32 8.06 28.83
N ARG A 305 5.47 7.16 29.34
CA ARG A 305 5.85 6.01 30.14
C ARG A 305 5.61 4.74 29.33
N LEU A 306 6.62 3.87 29.21
CA LEU A 306 6.44 2.57 28.56
C LEU A 306 5.56 1.66 29.42
N THR A 307 4.58 1.00 28.79
CA THR A 307 3.72 0.00 29.43
C THR A 307 4.17 -1.43 29.12
N GLN A 308 4.97 -1.59 28.07
CA GLN A 308 5.50 -2.86 27.59
C GLN A 308 6.97 -2.70 27.21
N LYS A 309 7.68 -3.83 27.10
CA LYS A 309 9.06 -3.82 26.65
C LYS A 309 9.14 -3.38 25.19
N LEU A 310 10.03 -2.44 24.88
CA LEU A 310 10.26 -2.00 23.51
C LEU A 310 11.37 -2.86 22.86
N PRO A 311 11.06 -3.68 21.84
CA PRO A 311 12.04 -4.60 21.26
C PRO A 311 13.02 -3.93 20.30
N ILE A 312 12.81 -2.65 19.96
CA ILE A 312 13.59 -1.91 18.97
C ILE A 312 14.26 -0.67 19.59
N SER A 313 15.39 -0.25 19.02
CA SER A 313 16.15 0.92 19.48
C SER A 313 15.78 2.21 18.74
N LYS A 314 15.06 2.11 17.62
CA LYS A 314 14.57 3.26 16.86
C LYS A 314 13.09 3.10 16.56
N VAL A 315 12.31 4.16 16.74
CA VAL A 315 10.88 4.20 16.44
C VAL A 315 10.65 5.31 15.43
N LEU A 316 10.16 4.96 14.23
CA LEU A 316 9.95 5.92 13.13
C LEU A 316 11.20 6.75 12.78
N GLY A 317 12.39 6.17 12.94
CA GLY A 317 13.68 6.83 12.68
C GLY A 317 14.31 7.50 13.90
N GLU A 318 13.53 7.75 14.96
CA GLU A 318 13.99 8.41 16.19
C GLU A 318 14.60 7.40 17.16
N ALA A 319 15.74 7.74 17.78
CA ALA A 319 16.40 6.89 18.76
C ALA A 319 15.63 6.87 20.09
N MET A 320 15.51 5.68 20.68
CA MET A 320 14.90 5.46 21.99
C MET A 320 15.96 5.08 23.02
N HIS A 321 15.96 5.76 24.16
CA HIS A 321 16.91 5.52 25.26
C HIS A 321 16.31 4.67 26.38
N VAL A 322 14.98 4.54 26.39
CA VAL A 322 14.24 3.65 27.30
C VAL A 322 13.78 2.37 26.61
N LYS A 323 13.66 1.28 27.38
CA LYS A 323 13.26 -0.04 26.83
C LYS A 323 12.35 -0.86 27.71
N GLU A 324 12.38 -0.65 29.02
CA GLU A 324 11.68 -1.51 29.97
C GLU A 324 10.36 -0.87 30.43
N PRO A 325 9.33 -1.67 30.76
CA PRO A 325 8.07 -1.14 31.30
C PRO A 325 8.30 -0.26 32.54
N GLY A 326 7.65 0.89 32.59
CA GLY A 326 7.78 1.89 33.65
C GLY A 326 8.81 2.98 33.36
N ASP A 327 9.73 2.76 32.42
CA ASP A 327 10.67 3.79 31.99
C ASP A 327 9.94 5.02 31.42
N VAL A 328 10.50 6.20 31.63
CA VAL A 328 9.93 7.48 31.17
C VAL A 328 10.94 8.26 30.33
N GLU A 329 10.52 8.70 29.14
CA GLU A 329 11.33 9.50 28.23
C GLU A 329 10.50 10.64 27.62
N SER A 330 11.15 11.78 27.32
CA SER A 330 10.57 12.84 26.50
C SER A 330 10.91 12.56 25.04
N VAL A 331 9.89 12.41 24.20
CA VAL A 331 10.06 11.98 22.80
C VAL A 331 9.31 12.93 21.86
N PRO A 332 9.72 13.04 20.57
CA PRO A 332 8.95 13.78 19.58
C PRO A 332 7.48 13.33 19.54
N ILE A 333 6.56 14.28 19.35
CA ILE A 333 5.11 14.01 19.42
C ILE A 333 4.64 12.87 18.50
N HIS A 334 5.22 12.68 17.32
CA HIS A 334 4.83 11.60 16.42
C HIS A 334 5.23 10.22 16.95
N VAL A 335 6.37 10.12 17.65
CA VAL A 335 6.79 8.90 18.36
C VAL A 335 5.83 8.60 19.51
N ALA A 336 5.49 9.62 20.30
CA ALA A 336 4.52 9.46 21.40
C ALA A 336 3.16 8.99 20.89
N VAL A 337 2.61 9.63 19.85
CA VAL A 337 1.33 9.23 19.24
C VAL A 337 1.40 7.79 18.74
N TYR A 338 2.47 7.42 18.04
CA TYR A 338 2.68 6.07 17.54
C TYR A 338 2.68 5.03 18.67
N LEU A 339 3.50 5.23 19.71
CA LEU A 339 3.62 4.29 20.81
C LEU A 339 2.34 4.18 21.66
N ILE A 340 1.61 5.29 21.83
CA ILE A 340 0.29 5.31 22.50
C ILE A 340 -0.72 4.50 21.69
N LEU A 341 -0.81 4.72 20.38
CA LEU A 341 -1.78 4.02 19.52
C LEU A 341 -1.46 2.53 19.34
N MET A 342 -0.19 2.14 19.43
CA MET A 342 0.25 0.75 19.49
C MET A 342 0.06 0.11 20.88
N GLY A 343 -0.33 0.89 21.90
CA GLY A 343 -0.56 0.39 23.26
C GLY A 343 0.71 0.07 24.04
N ILE A 344 1.86 0.60 23.61
CA ILE A 344 3.20 0.36 24.18
C ILE A 344 3.59 1.47 25.17
N ALA A 345 2.94 2.63 25.11
CA ALA A 345 3.19 3.73 26.01
C ALA A 345 1.92 4.47 26.41
N GLN A 346 2.01 5.24 27.49
CA GLN A 346 1.00 6.20 27.93
C GLN A 346 1.68 7.55 28.20
N LEU A 347 0.91 8.63 28.23
CA LEU A 347 1.42 9.92 28.70
C LEU A 347 1.91 9.80 30.15
N ALA A 348 3.03 10.44 30.43
CA ALA A 348 3.56 10.61 31.77
C ALA A 348 3.42 12.07 32.20
N GLU A 349 3.28 12.28 33.51
CA GLU A 349 3.31 13.61 34.14
C GLU A 349 4.62 14.37 33.88
#